data_AF-A0A7D8YMA9-F1
#
_entry.id   AF-A0A7D8YMA9-F1
#
_cell.length_a   1.000
_cell.length_b   1.000
_cell.length_c   1.000
_cell.angle_alpha   90.00
_cell.angle_beta   90.00
_cell.angle_gamma   90.00
#
_symmetry.space_group_name_H-M   'P 1'
#
loop_
_entity.id
_entity.type
_entity.pdbx_description
1 polymer ?
#
loop_
_entity_poly.entity_id
_entity_poly.type
_entity_poly.pdbx_seq_one_letter_code
_entity_poly.pdbx_strand_id
1 'polypeptide(L)' 'MSVDRCMCHDVTFAELRELADRGAGDLQALARETGCGTGCGLCVPYIRVMLRTGQTVLPVMTASEFRALIGTECEGTRH' A
#
# COMPACT_ATOMS: atom_id res chain seq x y z
N MET A 1 7.11 -16.37 0.53
CA MET A 1 5.71 -16.01 0.82
C MET A 1 5.47 -14.63 0.22
N SER A 2 4.34 -14.45 -0.46
CA SER A 2 3.95 -13.18 -1.09
C SER A 2 2.73 -12.58 -0.41
N VAL A 3 2.55 -11.28 -0.59
CA VAL A 3 1.40 -10.50 -0.16
C VAL A 3 0.76 -9.91 -1.40
N ASP A 4 -0.46 -10.33 -1.71
CA ASP A 4 -1.26 -9.89 -2.86
C ASP A 4 -2.61 -9.26 -2.45
N ARG A 5 -2.95 -9.28 -1.14
CA ARG A 5 -4.26 -8.83 -0.65
C ARG A 5 -4.24 -8.32 0.78
N CYS A 6 -5.26 -7.54 1.12
CA CYS A 6 -5.64 -7.26 2.50
C CYS A 6 -6.44 -8.45 3.06
N MET A 7 -5.89 -9.16 4.04
CA MET A 7 -6.57 -10.31 4.66
C MET A 7 -7.77 -9.93 5.53
N CYS A 8 -7.86 -8.70 6.02
CA CYS A 8 -8.97 -8.26 6.87
C CYS A 8 -10.27 -8.08 6.08
N HIS A 9 -10.15 -7.56 4.86
CA HIS A 9 -11.30 -7.20 4.01
C HIS A 9 -11.38 -8.05 2.73
N ASP A 10 -10.47 -9.02 2.58
CA ASP A 10 -10.30 -9.89 1.40
C ASP A 10 -10.27 -9.15 0.05
N VAL A 11 -9.53 -8.05 0.00
CA VAL A 11 -9.39 -7.21 -1.19
C VAL A 11 -7.98 -7.36 -1.76
N THR A 12 -7.88 -7.68 -3.04
CA THR A 12 -6.59 -7.86 -3.72
C THR A 12 -5.96 -6.53 -4.10
N PHE A 13 -4.64 -6.52 -4.21
CA PHE A 13 -3.89 -5.37 -4.73
C PHE A 13 -4.16 -5.14 -6.21
N ALA A 14 -4.57 -6.16 -6.97
CA ALA A 14 -5.04 -5.99 -8.34
C ALA A 14 -6.32 -5.14 -8.40
N GLU A 15 -7.31 -5.44 -7.56
CA GLU A 15 -8.53 -4.63 -7.44
C GLU A 15 -8.22 -3.21 -6.96
N LEU A 16 -7.35 -3.05 -5.96
CA LEU A 16 -6.92 -1.73 -5.51
C LEU A 16 -6.20 -0.96 -6.61
N ARG A 17 -5.42 -1.63 -7.47
CA ARG A 17 -4.76 -0.99 -8.60
C ARG A 17 -5.76 -0.51 -9.64
N GLU A 18 -6.76 -1.32 -9.97
CA GLU A 18 -7.84 -0.91 -10.88
C GLU A 18 -8.64 0.26 -10.33
N LEU A 19 -8.85 0.33 -9.01
CA LEU A 19 -9.47 1.48 -8.35
C LEU A 19 -8.57 2.72 -8.42
N ALA A 20 -7.26 2.55 -8.21
CA ALA A 20 -6.29 3.63 -8.33
C ALA A 20 -6.26 4.22 -9.75
N ASP A 21 -6.25 3.37 -10.77
CA ASP A 21 -6.27 3.79 -12.18
C ASP A 21 -7.60 4.49 -12.56
N ARG A 22 -8.70 4.20 -11.86
CA ARG A 22 -10.01 4.86 -12.03
C ARG A 22 -10.13 6.22 -11.33
N GLY A 23 -9.17 6.60 -10.48
CA GLY A 23 -9.15 7.89 -9.80
C GLY A 23 -8.86 7.83 -8.30
N ALA A 24 -8.85 6.64 -7.68
CA ALA A 24 -8.48 6.48 -6.27
C ALA A 24 -6.95 6.38 -6.09
N GLY A 25 -6.22 7.38 -6.56
CA GLY A 25 -4.75 7.36 -6.68
C GLY A 25 -3.97 7.40 -5.36
N ASP A 26 -4.65 7.42 -4.21
CA ASP A 26 -4.04 7.43 -2.89
C ASP A 26 -4.66 6.42 -1.93
N LEU A 27 -3.93 6.10 -0.86
CA LEU A 27 -4.35 5.14 0.15
C LEU A 27 -5.66 5.55 0.85
N GLN A 28 -5.93 6.85 1.03
CA GLN A 28 -7.12 7.31 1.72
C GLN A 28 -8.37 7.09 0.86
N ALA A 29 -8.29 7.36 -0.44
CA ALA A 29 -9.36 7.08 -1.40
C ALA A 29 -9.65 5.58 -1.46
N LEU A 30 -8.60 4.76 -1.59
CA LEU A 30 -8.73 3.30 -1.56
C LEU A 30 -9.33 2.78 -0.25
N ALA A 31 -8.93 3.33 0.89
CA ALA A 31 -9.46 2.95 2.20
C ALA A 31 -10.94 3.32 2.36
N ARG A 32 -11.39 4.45 1.79
CA ARG A 32 -12.80 4.85 1.80
C ARG A 32 -13.68 3.91 0.99
N GLU A 33 -13.19 3.44 -0.15
CA GLU A 33 -13.96 2.55 -1.03
C GLU A 33 -13.94 1.09 -0.57
N THR A 34 -12.79 0.61 -0.08
CA THR A 34 -12.59 -0.83 0.18
C THR A 34 -12.45 -1.19 1.66
N GLY A 35 -12.27 -0.21 2.54
CA GLY A 35 -11.92 -0.44 3.94
C GLY A 35 -10.46 -0.86 4.16
N CYS A 36 -9.67 -1.09 3.12
CA CYS A 36 -8.27 -1.52 3.27
C CYS A 36 -7.45 -0.56 4.15
N GLY A 37 -6.63 -1.13 5.03
CA GLY A 37 -5.79 -0.36 5.96
C GLY A 37 -6.49 0.12 7.23
N THR A 38 -7.80 -0.10 7.39
CA THR A 38 -8.55 0.26 8.62
C THR A 38 -8.62 -0.85 9.67
N GLY A 39 -8.31 -2.09 9.30
CA GLY A 39 -8.28 -3.26 10.20
C GLY A 39 -6.93 -3.39 10.91
N CYS A 40 -6.14 -4.42 10.57
CA CYS A 40 -4.84 -4.66 11.20
C CYS A 40 -3.72 -3.69 10.74
N GLY A 41 -3.93 -2.98 9.62
CA GLY A 41 -2.96 -2.04 9.06
C GLY A 41 -1.74 -2.67 8.36
N LEU A 42 -1.55 -4.00 8.42
CA LEU A 42 -0.36 -4.65 7.85
C LEU A 42 -0.25 -4.53 6.32
N CYS A 43 -1.37 -4.39 5.62
CA CYS A 43 -1.39 -4.18 4.16
C CYS A 43 -0.96 -2.76 3.74
N VAL A 44 -1.00 -1.77 4.63
CA VAL A 44 -0.73 -0.36 4.32
C VAL A 44 0.62 -0.11 3.64
N PRO A 45 1.76 -0.61 4.15
CA PRO A 45 3.04 -0.43 3.47
C PRO A 45 3.04 -1.07 2.07
N TYR A 46 2.44 -2.24 1.91
CA TYR A 46 2.36 -2.92 0.62
C TYR A 46 1.51 -2.15 -0.39
N ILE A 47 0.38 -1.59 0.03
CA ILE A 47 -0.48 -0.75 -0.82
C ILE A 47 0.29 0.50 -1.28
N ARG A 48 1.10 1.12 -0.40
CA ARG A 48 1.95 2.25 -0.78
C ARG A 48 3.01 1.85 -1.83
N VAL A 49 3.62 0.68 -1.68
CA VAL A 49 4.56 0.15 -2.68
C VAL A 49 3.82 -0.12 -4.00
N MET A 50 2.64 -0.74 -3.95
CA MET A 50 1.80 -0.98 -5.12
C MET A 50 1.45 0.32 -5.84
N LEU A 51 1.05 1.37 -5.13
CA LEU A 51 0.75 2.68 -5.72
C LEU A 51 1.99 3.32 -6.38
N ARG A 52 3.18 3.10 -5.82
CA ARG A 52 4.43 3.68 -6.34
C ARG A 52 5.01 2.89 -7.52
N THR A 53 5.06 1.56 -7.41
CA THR A 53 5.75 0.66 -8.33
C THR A 53 4.81 0.01 -9.34
N GLY A 54 3.52 0.00 -9.04
CA GLY A 54 2.50 -0.70 -9.80
C GLY A 54 2.41 -2.21 -9.57
N GLN A 55 3.26 -2.78 -8.71
CA GLN A 55 3.27 -4.22 -8.43
C GLN A 55 2.10 -4.63 -7.52
N THR A 56 1.36 -5.65 -7.93
CA THR A 56 0.20 -6.18 -7.20
C THR A 56 0.50 -7.46 -6.41
N VAL A 57 1.69 -8.03 -6.60
CA VAL A 57 2.19 -9.17 -5.82
C VAL A 57 3.56 -8.80 -5.30
N LEU A 58 3.69 -8.70 -3.98
CA LEU A 58 4.90 -8.23 -3.32
C LEU A 58 5.48 -9.32 -2.41
N PRO A 59 6.81 -9.48 -2.33
CA PRO A 59 7.41 -10.34 -1.32
C PRO A 59 7.21 -9.72 0.07
N VAL A 60 7.21 -10.56 1.12
CA VAL A 60 7.27 -10.06 2.50
C VAL A 60 8.52 -9.20 2.65
N MET A 61 8.33 -7.98 3.12
CA MET A 61 9.39 -6.98 3.23
C MET A 61 9.57 -6.51 4.68
N THR A 62 10.81 -6.25 5.03
CA THR A 62 11.21 -5.60 6.27
C THR A 62 10.97 -4.08 6.20
N ALA A 63 10.97 -3.43 7.36
CA ALA A 63 10.86 -1.97 7.42
C ALA A 63 11.99 -1.25 6.66
N SER A 64 13.19 -1.83 6.61
CA SER A 64 14.33 -1.25 5.88
C SER A 64 14.14 -1.35 4.36
N GLU A 65 13.68 -2.50 3.85
CA GLU A 65 13.36 -2.67 2.43
C GLU A 65 12.22 -1.75 1.99
N PHE A 66 11.17 -1.64 2.81
CA PHE A 66 10.07 -0.70 2.56
C PHE A 66 10.57 0.74 2.41
N ARG A 67 11.44 1.21 3.32
CA ARG A 67 12.03 2.55 3.25
C ARG A 67 12.86 2.76 1.98
N ALA A 68 13.61 1.75 1.56
CA ALA A 68 14.39 1.81 0.32
C ALA A 68 13.51 1.92 -0.93
N LEU A 69 12.35 1.26 -0.94
CA LEU A 69 11.43 1.24 -2.09
C LEU A 69 10.60 2.52 -2.25
N ILE A 70 10.11 3.08 -1.16
CA ILE A 70 9.23 4.26 -1.23
C ILE A 70 10.02 5.57 -1.35
N GLY A 71 11.31 5.55 -0.98
CA GLY A 71 12.10 6.75 -0.76
C GLY A 71 11.58 7.47 0.48
N THR A 72 12.44 7.77 1.42
CA THR A 72 12.10 8.73 2.48
C THR A 72 11.74 10.05 1.82
N GLU A 73 10.47 10.46 1.86
CA GLU A 73 10.20 11.89 1.98
C GLU A 73 10.78 12.30 3.34
N CYS A 74 12.05 12.69 3.30
CA CYS A 74 12.71 13.43 4.36
C CYS A 74 12.03 14.80 4.41
N GLU A 75 10.97 14.94 5.18
CA GLU A 75 10.66 16.24 5.76
C GLU A 75 10.20 16.09 7.21
N GLY A 76 11.01 16.68 8.08
CA GLY A 76 10.91 16.56 9.53
C GLY A 76 12.06 17.32 10.18
N THR A 77 12.22 18.58 9.78
CA THR A 77 12.68 19.73 10.59
C THR A 77 13.53 19.38 11.82
N ARG A 78 14.85 19.45 11.67
CA ARG A 78 15.72 19.80 12.80
C ARG A 78 15.36 21.24 13.20
N HIS A 79 14.86 21.42 14.41
CA HIS A 79 14.85 22.72 15.11
C HIS A 79 16.29 23.22 15.29
#